data_AF-A0A0D7AWH6-F1
#
_entry.id   AF-A0A0D7AWH6-F1
#
_cell.length_a   1.000
_cell.length_b   1.000
_cell.length_c   1.000
_cell.angle_alpha   90.00
_cell.angle_beta   90.00
_cell.angle_gamma   90.00
#
_symmetry.space_group_name_H-M   'P 1'
#
loop_
_entity.id
_entity.type
_entity.pdbx_description
1 polymer ?
#
loop_
_entity_poly.entity_id
_entity_poly.type
_entity_poly.pdbx_seq_one_letter_code
_entity_poly.pdbx_strand_id
1 'polypeptide(L)'
;MDWTTSTLSDSDVADEQPPANSVQARGTKRRQIVGVVGSSTTIPDKTPKKPGSQKKTVAAAPQMVILKEEDGTLDKLELAPESAPVLSVARKDWVGKVLPTLVHCLFTSDDPFGSQFSKDPLFVAIAQTCLDYALPMNTYQIQENDTIFSKANAIIIDHRSKIGRFGVKYVSTYLNALPPSKRKAYVKWALHNDGPALYKQHVPQFCTIDPDDIDYPTISGFGETDAFKEVFGKAAKNILNSSCGPWGEAFTGAFILSAASIRRAFRLWETGAYIAPDKLNEFSATNPQVQDDIAFVIDSAKKLSARAWRRIHTNAGTEVTSQTKPAPAAPSMQRRVARLPDSSPAPDEID
;
A
#
# COMPACT_ATOMS: atom_id res chain seq x y z
N MET A 1 23.13 -18.71 -6.74
CA MET A 1 22.09 -18.95 -7.75
C MET A 1 21.63 -17.59 -8.18
N ASP A 2 22.20 -17.11 -9.30
CA ASP A 2 21.88 -15.81 -9.88
C ASP A 2 20.59 -15.96 -10.69
N TRP A 3 19.51 -15.33 -10.23
CA TRP A 3 18.25 -15.24 -10.95
C TRP A 3 18.31 -14.02 -11.87
N THR A 4 18.84 -14.18 -13.08
CA THR A 4 18.78 -13.12 -14.09
C THR A 4 17.39 -13.09 -14.74
N THR A 5 16.58 -12.12 -14.31
CA THR A 5 15.63 -11.35 -15.13
C THR A 5 14.99 -12.07 -16.33
N SER A 6 13.95 -12.86 -16.08
CA SER A 6 12.87 -13.02 -17.06
C SER A 6 12.24 -11.62 -17.26
N THR A 7 12.40 -11.10 -18.47
CA THR A 7 11.80 -9.83 -18.88
C THR A 7 10.30 -10.02 -18.97
N LEU A 8 9.55 -9.39 -18.06
CA LEU A 8 8.14 -9.08 -18.25
C LEU A 8 8.02 -8.19 -19.50
N SER A 9 8.04 -8.79 -20.68
CA SER A 9 7.73 -8.12 -21.93
C SER A 9 6.22 -7.93 -21.94
N ASP A 10 5.79 -6.75 -21.52
CA ASP A 10 4.43 -6.25 -21.78
C ASP A 10 4.29 -6.30 -23.31
N SER A 11 3.61 -7.33 -23.85
CA SER A 11 3.39 -7.51 -25.30
C SER A 11 2.49 -6.42 -25.92
N ASP A 12 2.20 -5.38 -25.15
CA ASP A 12 1.38 -4.23 -25.52
C ASP A 12 2.21 -3.06 -26.13
N VAL A 13 3.53 -3.22 -26.33
CA VAL A 13 4.43 -2.17 -26.87
C VAL A 13 4.35 -2.01 -28.41
N ALA A 14 3.46 -2.71 -29.11
CA ALA A 14 3.41 -2.67 -30.57
C ALA A 14 2.75 -1.41 -31.19
N ASP A 15 2.09 -0.53 -30.43
CA ASP A 15 1.20 0.50 -31.04
C ASP A 15 1.46 1.97 -30.68
N GLU A 16 2.47 2.33 -29.89
CA GLU A 16 2.79 3.76 -29.67
C GLU A 16 4.30 4.02 -29.67
N GLN A 17 4.81 4.51 -30.81
CA GLN A 17 6.08 5.23 -30.87
C GLN A 17 5.86 6.65 -30.31
N PRO A 18 6.49 7.05 -29.19
CA PRO A 18 6.54 8.45 -28.80
C PRO A 18 7.60 9.20 -29.63
N PRO A 19 7.42 10.51 -29.88
CA PRO A 19 8.42 11.32 -30.57
C PRO A 19 9.70 11.41 -29.73
N ALA A 20 10.84 11.16 -30.39
CA ALA A 20 12.16 11.21 -29.80
C ALA A 20 12.47 12.62 -29.27
N ASN A 21 12.79 12.73 -27.97
CA ASN A 21 13.62 13.80 -27.43
C ASN A 21 14.42 13.28 -26.23
N SER A 22 15.70 13.09 -26.48
CA SER A 22 16.70 12.64 -25.51
C SER A 22 17.26 13.81 -24.70
N VAL A 23 17.27 13.69 -23.37
CA VAL A 23 18.20 14.45 -22.51
C VAL A 23 18.90 13.47 -21.58
N GLN A 24 20.20 13.31 -21.77
CA GLN A 24 21.08 12.49 -20.94
C GLN A 24 21.36 13.19 -19.60
N ALA A 25 21.16 12.50 -18.48
CA ALA A 25 21.69 12.91 -17.19
C ALA A 25 22.67 11.85 -16.65
N ARG A 26 23.88 12.33 -16.34
CA ARG A 26 25.05 11.58 -15.87
C ARG A 26 24.82 10.95 -14.50
N GLY A 27 25.21 9.68 -14.37
CA GLY A 27 25.17 8.92 -13.11
C GLY A 27 26.30 9.28 -12.15
N THR A 28 25.96 9.30 -10.86
CA THR A 28 26.91 9.48 -9.74
C THR A 28 27.06 8.13 -9.01
N LYS A 29 28.30 7.61 -8.98
CA LYS A 29 28.69 6.37 -8.31
C LYS A 29 28.50 6.47 -6.79
N ARG A 30 27.76 5.55 -6.18
CA ARG A 30 27.64 5.40 -4.72
C ARG A 30 28.61 4.31 -4.24
N ARG A 31 29.46 4.67 -3.27
CA ARG A 31 30.43 3.79 -2.60
C ARG A 31 29.72 2.83 -1.64
N GLN A 32 30.05 1.54 -1.70
CA GLN A 32 29.72 0.55 -0.68
C GLN A 32 30.80 0.53 0.41
N ILE A 33 30.38 0.50 1.67
CA ILE A 33 31.25 0.26 2.83
C ILE A 33 30.97 -1.17 3.30
N VAL A 34 31.99 -2.02 3.27
CA VAL A 34 31.97 -3.40 3.73
C VAL A 34 32.33 -3.42 5.22
N GLY A 35 31.40 -3.87 6.07
CA GLY A 35 31.64 -4.12 7.49
C GLY A 35 31.76 -5.62 7.75
N VAL A 36 32.98 -6.06 8.09
CA VAL A 36 33.33 -7.41 8.53
C VAL A 36 32.83 -7.62 9.96
N VAL A 37 32.03 -8.66 10.22
CA VAL A 37 31.66 -9.08 11.57
C VAL A 37 32.23 -10.46 11.84
N GLY A 38 33.15 -10.52 12.81
CA GLY A 38 33.79 -11.74 13.29
C GLY A 38 32.89 -12.56 14.20
N SER A 39 32.98 -13.88 14.03
CA SER A 39 32.37 -14.90 14.88
C SER A 39 33.03 -14.97 16.27
N SER A 40 32.24 -15.28 17.30
CA SER A 40 32.76 -16.03 18.44
C SER A 40 31.68 -16.90 19.06
N THR A 41 31.99 -18.19 19.10
CA THR A 41 31.20 -19.32 19.58
C THR A 41 31.54 -19.61 21.03
N THR A 42 30.56 -19.83 21.90
CA THR A 42 30.75 -20.62 23.13
C THR A 42 29.47 -21.38 23.47
N ILE A 43 29.60 -22.70 23.57
CA ILE A 43 28.61 -23.68 24.05
C ILE A 43 28.92 -23.99 25.52
N PRO A 44 27.91 -24.16 26.39
CA PRO A 44 27.91 -25.30 27.32
C PRO A 44 26.52 -25.97 27.35
N ASP A 45 26.40 -27.26 27.06
CA ASP A 45 26.68 -28.45 27.89
C ASP A 45 25.39 -29.01 28.53
N LYS A 46 25.24 -30.33 28.42
CA LYS A 46 24.00 -31.10 28.52
C LYS A 46 23.76 -31.60 29.94
N THR A 47 22.51 -31.59 30.39
CA THR A 47 22.05 -32.45 31.50
C THR A 47 20.82 -33.27 31.10
N PRO A 48 20.75 -34.58 31.43
CA PRO A 48 19.65 -35.45 31.04
C PRO A 48 18.49 -35.40 32.05
N LYS A 49 17.26 -35.17 31.57
CA LYS A 49 16.03 -35.31 32.36
C LYS A 49 15.21 -36.53 31.94
N LYS A 50 14.71 -37.22 32.96
CA LYS A 50 13.94 -38.48 32.97
C LYS A 50 12.67 -38.47 32.08
N PRO A 51 12.23 -39.65 31.61
CA PRO A 51 10.99 -39.81 30.86
C PRO A 51 9.78 -39.72 31.80
N GLY A 52 8.95 -38.69 31.60
CA GLY A 52 7.64 -38.54 32.22
C GLY A 52 6.53 -39.03 31.28
N SER A 53 5.62 -39.86 31.82
CA SER A 53 4.52 -40.51 31.13
C SER A 53 3.65 -39.56 30.29
N GLN A 54 3.49 -39.90 29.00
CA GLN A 54 2.60 -39.20 28.07
C GLN A 54 1.14 -39.53 28.38
N LYS A 55 0.39 -38.54 28.89
CA LYS A 55 -1.08 -38.53 28.79
C LYS A 55 -1.45 -38.22 27.34
N LYS A 56 -2.16 -39.14 26.69
CA LYS A 56 -2.84 -38.91 25.41
C LYS A 56 -3.90 -37.83 25.59
N THR A 57 -3.55 -36.59 25.27
CA THR A 57 -4.52 -35.51 25.07
C THR A 57 -5.04 -35.62 23.65
N VAL A 58 -6.33 -35.94 23.51
CA VAL A 58 -7.04 -35.90 22.23
C VAL A 58 -6.98 -34.48 21.69
N ALA A 59 -6.40 -34.30 20.51
CA ALA A 59 -6.24 -33.00 19.88
C ALA A 59 -7.61 -32.39 19.56
N ALA A 60 -8.00 -31.37 20.33
CA ALA A 60 -9.16 -30.55 20.02
C ALA A 60 -8.89 -29.81 18.69
N ALA A 61 -9.87 -29.86 17.78
CA ALA A 61 -9.79 -29.14 16.52
C ALA A 61 -9.50 -27.64 16.79
N PRO A 62 -8.57 -27.01 16.06
CA PRO A 62 -8.24 -25.60 16.26
C PRO A 62 -9.49 -24.75 16.02
N GLN A 63 -10.01 -24.13 17.09
CA GLN A 63 -11.09 -23.16 16.99
C GLN A 63 -10.53 -21.91 16.30
N MET A 64 -11.07 -21.62 15.12
CA MET A 64 -10.76 -20.42 14.38
C MET A 64 -11.28 -19.22 15.18
N VAL A 65 -10.35 -18.40 15.70
CA VAL A 65 -10.70 -17.14 16.36
C VAL A 65 -11.33 -16.25 15.30
N ILE A 66 -12.66 -16.13 15.33
CA ILE A 66 -13.39 -15.13 14.55
C ILE A 66 -12.98 -13.78 15.14
N LEU A 67 -12.01 -13.13 14.50
CA LEU A 67 -11.66 -11.76 14.79
C LEU A 67 -12.91 -10.91 14.51
N LYS A 68 -13.61 -10.49 15.57
CA LYS A 68 -14.66 -9.47 15.44
C LYS A 68 -14.01 -8.24 14.83
N GLU A 69 -14.46 -7.87 13.64
CA GLU A 69 -14.13 -6.58 13.02
C GLU A 69 -14.74 -5.50 13.91
N GLU A 70 -13.96 -4.97 14.84
CA GLU A 70 -14.14 -3.56 15.18
C GLU A 70 -13.71 -2.81 13.92
N ASP A 71 -14.69 -2.23 13.22
CA ASP A 71 -14.43 -1.26 12.18
C ASP A 71 -13.51 -0.22 12.84
N GLY A 72 -12.23 -0.24 12.43
CA GLY A 72 -11.21 0.65 12.96
C GLY A 72 -11.50 2.05 12.44
N THR A 73 -12.54 2.66 12.99
CA THR A 73 -12.87 4.06 12.80
C THR A 73 -11.76 4.83 13.50
N LEU A 74 -11.14 5.75 12.76
CA LEU A 74 -10.17 6.73 13.25
C LEU A 74 -10.63 7.44 14.56
N ASP A 75 -11.93 7.39 14.84
CA ASP A 75 -12.59 7.95 16.02
C ASP A 75 -12.15 7.31 17.36
N LYS A 76 -11.66 6.06 17.37
CA LYS A 76 -11.26 5.37 18.62
C LYS A 76 -9.84 5.69 19.10
N LEU A 77 -9.09 6.54 18.38
CA LEU A 77 -7.93 7.23 18.93
C LEU A 77 -8.42 8.33 19.89
N GLU A 78 -8.98 7.90 21.01
CA GLU A 78 -9.40 8.77 22.10
C GLU A 78 -8.14 9.38 22.69
N LEU A 79 -7.87 10.64 22.32
CA LEU A 79 -6.75 11.38 22.89
C LEU A 79 -6.96 11.46 24.41
N ALA A 80 -6.01 10.92 25.16
CA ALA A 80 -5.85 11.29 26.56
C ALA A 80 -5.82 12.82 26.66
N PRO A 81 -6.47 13.43 27.67
CA PRO A 81 -6.44 14.87 27.86
C PRO A 81 -5.02 15.29 28.27
N GLU A 82 -4.18 15.57 27.27
CA GLU A 82 -2.78 15.93 27.44
C GLU A 82 -2.58 17.44 27.25
N SER A 83 -1.77 18.01 28.14
CA SER A 83 -1.56 19.42 28.47
C SER A 83 -0.92 20.30 27.39
N ALA A 84 -0.97 19.91 26.11
CA ALA A 84 -0.40 20.70 25.02
C ALA A 84 -1.51 21.53 24.32
N PRO A 85 -1.60 22.86 24.56
CA PRO A 85 -2.65 23.72 23.99
C PRO A 85 -2.63 23.82 22.45
N VAL A 86 -1.58 23.31 21.79
CA VAL A 86 -1.37 23.46 20.34
C VAL A 86 -2.26 22.55 19.49
N LEU A 87 -2.89 21.51 20.06
CA LEU A 87 -3.65 20.50 19.29
C LEU A 87 -5.17 20.60 19.38
N SER A 88 -5.74 21.44 20.24
CA SER A 88 -7.19 21.48 20.46
C SER A 88 -7.95 22.00 19.22
N VAL A 89 -7.41 23.00 18.52
CA VAL A 89 -7.96 23.52 17.25
C VAL A 89 -7.62 22.60 16.07
N ALA A 90 -6.55 21.81 16.17
CA ALA A 90 -6.05 20.97 15.08
C ALA A 90 -6.64 19.56 15.04
N ARG A 91 -7.44 19.10 16.01
CA ARG A 91 -7.92 17.70 16.04
C ARG A 91 -8.76 17.33 14.80
N LYS A 92 -9.67 18.21 14.39
CA LYS A 92 -10.53 17.96 13.23
C LYS A 92 -9.72 17.89 11.93
N ASP A 93 -8.82 18.85 11.72
CA ASP A 93 -7.97 18.86 10.52
C ASP A 93 -6.90 17.77 10.55
N TRP A 94 -6.42 17.36 11.73
CA TRP A 94 -5.52 16.23 11.89
C TRP A 94 -6.16 14.96 11.35
N VAL A 95 -7.36 14.61 11.83
CA VAL A 95 -8.08 13.41 11.38
C VAL A 95 -8.57 13.56 9.95
N GLY A 96 -9.09 14.73 9.58
CA GLY A 96 -9.74 14.94 8.29
C GLY A 96 -8.81 15.20 7.11
N LYS A 97 -7.57 15.67 7.35
CA LYS A 97 -6.62 16.06 6.29
C LYS A 97 -5.22 15.49 6.51
N VAL A 98 -4.64 15.67 7.70
CA VAL A 98 -3.23 15.30 7.92
C VAL A 98 -3.05 13.78 7.85
N LEU A 99 -3.88 13.01 8.56
CA LEU A 99 -3.79 11.54 8.56
C LEU A 99 -4.02 10.94 7.16
N PRO A 100 -5.08 11.30 6.40
CA PRO A 100 -5.22 10.86 5.02
C PRO A 100 -4.04 11.22 4.12
N THR A 101 -3.46 12.41 4.31
CA THR A 101 -2.28 12.86 3.55
C THR A 101 -1.06 11.99 3.84
N LEU A 102 -0.83 11.66 5.11
CA LEU A 102 0.27 10.78 5.51
C LEU A 102 0.10 9.36 4.97
N VAL A 103 -1.12 8.82 4.99
CA VAL A 103 -1.41 7.50 4.40
C VAL A 103 -1.29 7.54 2.88
N HIS A 104 -1.69 8.63 2.22
CA HIS A 104 -1.47 8.81 0.78
C HIS A 104 0.02 8.81 0.43
N CYS A 105 0.86 9.49 1.23
CA CYS A 105 2.30 9.44 1.07
C CYS A 105 2.87 8.02 1.24
N LEU A 106 2.40 7.25 2.24
CA LEU A 106 2.75 5.83 2.36
C LEU A 106 2.34 5.03 1.12
N PHE A 107 1.16 5.31 0.58
CA PHE A 107 0.57 4.53 -0.49
C PHE A 107 1.18 4.80 -1.86
N THR A 108 1.86 5.93 -2.02
CA THR A 108 2.57 6.34 -3.23
C THR A 108 4.07 6.06 -3.15
N SER A 109 4.59 5.64 -1.99
CA SER A 109 6.00 5.29 -1.82
C SER A 109 6.39 4.01 -2.58
N ASP A 110 7.59 4.03 -3.16
CA ASP A 110 8.21 2.85 -3.77
C ASP A 110 8.79 1.86 -2.74
N ASP A 111 8.88 2.28 -1.47
CA ASP A 111 9.43 1.48 -0.37
C ASP A 111 8.58 1.63 0.91
N PRO A 112 7.34 1.09 0.90
CA PRO A 112 6.41 1.24 2.01
C PRO A 112 6.81 0.43 3.26
N PHE A 113 7.93 -0.30 3.24
CA PHE A 113 8.49 -1.04 4.37
C PHE A 113 9.83 -0.49 4.86
N GLY A 114 10.46 0.38 4.09
CA GLY A 114 11.80 0.85 4.36
C GLY A 114 11.92 1.89 5.47
N SER A 115 13.12 2.48 5.53
CA SER A 115 13.50 3.45 6.55
C SER A 115 12.63 4.71 6.53
N GLN A 116 12.11 5.11 5.36
CA GLN A 116 11.24 6.29 5.20
C GLN A 116 10.01 6.26 6.11
N PHE A 117 9.46 5.08 6.35
CA PHE A 117 8.26 4.88 7.17
C PHE A 117 8.57 3.99 8.38
N SER A 118 9.78 4.14 8.90
CA SER A 118 10.25 3.58 10.16
C SER A 118 10.48 4.72 11.17
N LYS A 119 10.90 4.41 12.40
CA LYS A 119 11.26 5.42 13.41
C LYS A 119 12.63 6.04 13.09
N ASP A 120 12.73 6.70 11.94
CA ASP A 120 13.94 7.31 11.39
C ASP A 120 13.70 8.83 11.23
N PRO A 121 14.74 9.68 11.35
CA PRO A 121 14.68 11.09 10.97
C PRO A 121 13.99 11.38 9.62
N LEU A 122 14.07 10.48 8.64
CA LEU A 122 13.35 10.61 7.37
C LEU A 122 11.83 10.65 7.54
N PHE A 123 11.29 9.90 8.50
CA PHE A 123 9.85 9.89 8.77
C PHE A 123 9.38 11.22 9.37
N VAL A 124 10.21 11.89 10.18
CA VAL A 124 9.92 13.24 10.69
C VAL A 124 9.72 14.22 9.53
N ALA A 125 10.63 14.19 8.54
CA ALA A 125 10.54 15.05 7.36
C ALA A 125 9.28 14.77 6.52
N ILE A 126 8.92 13.49 6.34
CA ILE A 126 7.69 13.10 5.62
C ILE A 126 6.45 13.58 6.38
N ALA A 127 6.39 13.35 7.69
CA ALA A 127 5.27 13.77 8.52
C ALA A 127 5.12 15.29 8.54
N GLN A 128 6.23 16.03 8.61
CA GLN A 128 6.22 17.49 8.56
C GLN A 128 5.70 17.99 7.21
N THR A 129 6.19 17.40 6.11
CA THR A 129 5.72 17.75 4.76
C THR A 129 4.20 17.51 4.63
N CYS A 130 3.69 16.39 5.13
CA CYS A 130 2.26 16.10 5.13
C CYS A 130 1.45 17.10 5.97
N LEU A 131 1.99 17.50 7.13
CA LEU A 131 1.39 18.50 8.00
C LEU A 131 1.31 19.86 7.30
N ASP A 132 2.39 20.29 6.65
CA ASP A 132 2.47 21.57 5.96
C ASP A 132 1.52 21.64 4.75
N TYR A 133 1.37 20.54 4.00
CA TYR A 133 0.38 20.46 2.92
C TYR A 133 -1.06 20.51 3.43
N ALA A 134 -1.35 19.82 4.53
CA ALA A 134 -2.69 19.79 5.10
C ALA A 134 -3.06 21.08 5.84
N LEU A 135 -2.06 21.78 6.41
CA LEU A 135 -2.21 22.97 7.24
C LEU A 135 -1.11 24.01 6.93
N PRO A 136 -1.19 24.76 5.81
CA PRO A 136 -0.09 25.63 5.33
C PRO A 136 0.34 26.78 6.26
N MET A 137 -0.49 27.15 7.23
CA MET A 137 -0.21 28.24 8.20
C MET A 137 0.21 27.71 9.57
N ASN A 138 0.42 26.40 9.70
CA ASN A 138 0.90 25.83 10.95
C ASN A 138 2.36 26.22 11.17
N THR A 139 2.73 26.52 12.42
CA THR A 139 4.11 26.79 12.83
C THR A 139 4.71 25.63 13.62
N TYR A 140 3.98 24.51 13.71
CA TYR A 140 4.42 23.36 14.48
C TYR A 140 5.56 22.65 13.76
N GLN A 141 6.58 22.29 14.53
CA GLN A 141 7.74 21.53 14.04
C GLN A 141 7.72 20.18 14.73
N ILE A 142 7.48 19.12 13.95
CA ILE A 142 7.49 17.75 14.44
C ILE A 142 8.91 17.41 14.87
N GLN A 143 9.04 16.91 16.09
CA GLN A 143 10.28 16.38 16.63
C GLN A 143 10.19 14.87 16.78
N GLU A 144 11.34 14.20 16.69
CA GLU A 144 11.40 12.77 16.94
C GLU A 144 10.89 12.45 18.35
N ASN A 145 10.07 11.41 18.47
CA ASN A 145 9.46 10.97 19.72
C ASN A 145 8.48 11.96 20.38
N ASP A 146 8.08 13.05 19.71
CA ASP A 146 6.99 13.88 20.19
C ASP A 146 5.62 13.19 20.03
N THR A 147 4.58 13.82 20.58
CA THR A 147 3.21 13.27 20.54
C THR A 147 2.63 13.16 19.13
N ILE A 148 3.00 14.09 18.22
CA ILE A 148 2.54 14.09 16.82
C ILE A 148 3.24 13.01 16.01
N PHE A 149 4.56 12.90 16.14
CA PHE A 149 5.38 11.84 15.58
C PHE A 149 4.88 10.46 16.01
N SER A 150 4.61 10.27 17.30
CA SER A 150 4.11 9.00 17.83
C SER A 150 2.76 8.61 17.23
N LYS A 151 1.85 9.59 17.05
CA LYS A 151 0.54 9.38 16.40
C LYS A 151 0.67 9.11 14.91
N ALA A 152 1.52 9.87 14.22
CA ALA A 152 1.84 9.67 12.81
C ALA A 152 2.39 8.25 12.57
N ASN A 153 3.34 7.81 13.38
CA ASN A 153 3.92 6.48 13.27
C ASN A 153 2.87 5.39 13.61
N ALA A 154 2.06 5.60 14.64
CA ALA A 154 0.99 4.66 15.00
C ALA A 154 -0.03 4.48 13.87
N ILE A 155 -0.42 5.54 13.16
CA ILE A 155 -1.37 5.42 12.05
C ILE A 155 -0.79 4.63 10.87
N ILE A 156 0.50 4.81 10.57
CA ILE A 156 1.19 4.05 9.52
C ILE A 156 1.22 2.57 9.88
N ILE A 157 1.57 2.23 11.12
CA ILE A 157 1.58 0.86 11.62
C ILE A 157 0.17 0.25 11.58
N ASP A 158 -0.86 0.99 11.99
CA ASP A 158 -2.24 0.49 11.94
C ASP A 158 -2.70 0.25 10.50
N HIS A 159 -2.43 1.17 9.56
CA HIS A 159 -2.80 0.99 8.16
C HIS A 159 -2.11 -0.24 7.53
N ARG A 160 -0.81 -0.43 7.75
CA ARG A 160 -0.10 -1.64 7.32
C ARG A 160 -0.75 -2.90 7.91
N SER A 161 -1.05 -2.86 9.21
CA SER A 161 -1.69 -3.97 9.92
C SER A 161 -3.11 -4.25 9.39
N LYS A 162 -3.88 -3.21 9.07
CA LYS A 162 -5.24 -3.29 8.52
C LYS A 162 -5.24 -3.96 7.15
N ILE A 163 -4.31 -3.59 6.27
CA ILE A 163 -4.12 -4.27 4.97
C ILE A 163 -3.74 -5.74 5.17
N GLY A 164 -2.86 -6.02 6.14
CA GLY A 164 -2.53 -7.38 6.59
C GLY A 164 -3.78 -8.19 6.95
N ARG A 165 -4.67 -7.62 7.78
CA ARG A 165 -5.92 -8.25 8.20
C ARG A 165 -6.86 -8.51 7.01
N PHE A 166 -6.95 -7.60 6.05
CA PHE A 166 -7.76 -7.82 4.84
C PHE A 166 -7.29 -9.01 4.03
N GLY A 167 -5.97 -9.16 3.82
CA GLY A 167 -5.40 -10.31 3.12
C GLY A 167 -5.68 -11.63 3.84
N VAL A 168 -5.43 -11.68 5.16
CA VAL A 168 -5.71 -12.87 5.99
C VAL A 168 -7.18 -13.25 5.94
N LYS A 169 -8.09 -12.27 6.05
CA LYS A 169 -9.53 -12.51 5.96
C LYS A 169 -9.92 -13.12 4.61
N TYR A 170 -9.51 -12.49 3.51
CA TYR A 170 -9.84 -12.97 2.16
C TYR A 170 -9.33 -14.40 1.93
N VAL A 171 -8.04 -14.64 2.15
CA VAL A 171 -7.41 -15.94 1.87
C VAL A 171 -8.00 -17.03 2.77
N SER A 172 -8.26 -16.73 4.04
CA SER A 172 -8.86 -17.70 4.95
C SER A 172 -10.29 -18.07 4.53
N THR A 173 -11.09 -17.10 4.09
CA THR A 173 -12.43 -17.37 3.54
C THR A 173 -12.33 -18.25 2.29
N TYR A 174 -11.43 -17.91 1.37
CA TYR A 174 -11.23 -18.67 0.13
C TYR A 174 -10.77 -20.11 0.39
N LEU A 175 -9.74 -20.31 1.20
CA LEU A 175 -9.19 -21.64 1.47
C LEU A 175 -10.12 -22.52 2.31
N ASN A 176 -10.93 -21.92 3.19
CA ASN A 176 -11.94 -22.67 3.93
C ASN A 176 -13.03 -23.26 3.03
N ALA A 177 -13.38 -22.57 1.93
CA ALA A 177 -14.30 -23.09 0.93
C ALA A 177 -13.72 -24.25 0.10
N LEU A 178 -12.39 -24.40 0.06
CA LEU A 178 -11.74 -25.52 -0.61
C LEU A 178 -11.75 -26.79 0.26
N PRO A 179 -11.86 -27.99 -0.37
CA PRO A 179 -11.65 -29.26 0.32
C PRO A 179 -10.27 -29.29 1.01
N PRO A 180 -10.16 -29.75 2.27
CA PRO A 180 -8.90 -29.78 3.01
C PRO A 180 -7.74 -30.46 2.26
N SER A 181 -8.04 -31.53 1.52
CA SER A 181 -7.06 -32.27 0.70
C SER A 181 -6.43 -31.45 -0.43
N LYS A 182 -7.10 -30.38 -0.91
CA LYS A 182 -6.62 -29.53 -2.01
C LYS A 182 -5.86 -28.29 -1.55
N ARG A 183 -6.04 -27.87 -0.29
CA ARG A 183 -5.52 -26.58 0.22
C ARG A 183 -4.00 -26.47 0.09
N LYS A 184 -3.25 -27.47 0.58
CA LYS A 184 -1.79 -27.45 0.54
C LYS A 184 -1.23 -27.30 -0.88
N ALA A 185 -1.77 -28.08 -1.83
CA ALA A 185 -1.35 -28.02 -3.22
C ALA A 185 -1.70 -26.67 -3.86
N TYR A 186 -2.88 -26.11 -3.56
CA TYR A 186 -3.28 -24.80 -4.03
C TYR A 186 -2.39 -23.69 -3.46
N VAL A 187 -2.10 -23.70 -2.16
CA VAL A 187 -1.23 -22.71 -1.51
C VAL A 187 0.16 -22.70 -2.13
N LYS A 188 0.75 -23.87 -2.36
CA LYS A 188 2.06 -23.97 -3.04
C LYS A 188 2.02 -23.34 -4.44
N TRP A 189 0.94 -23.57 -5.19
CA TRP A 189 0.74 -22.98 -6.51
C TRP A 189 0.50 -21.47 -6.45
N ALA A 190 -0.34 -21.00 -5.53
CA ALA A 190 -0.61 -19.58 -5.31
C ALA A 190 0.63 -18.79 -4.92
N LEU A 191 1.55 -19.39 -4.15
CA LEU A 191 2.82 -18.78 -3.75
C LEU A 191 3.91 -18.82 -4.85
N HIS A 192 3.68 -19.52 -5.96
CA HIS A 192 4.56 -19.41 -7.12
C HIS A 192 4.63 -17.95 -7.59
N ASN A 193 5.78 -17.52 -8.14
CA ASN A 193 5.94 -16.13 -8.60
C ASN A 193 4.91 -15.80 -9.70
N ASP A 194 4.67 -16.76 -10.59
CA ASP A 194 3.71 -16.66 -11.69
C ASP A 194 2.32 -17.25 -11.34
N GLY A 195 2.06 -17.43 -10.05
CA GLY A 195 0.87 -18.10 -9.54
C GLY A 195 -0.38 -17.22 -9.46
N PRO A 196 -1.54 -17.83 -9.15
CA PRO A 196 -2.84 -17.15 -9.09
C PRO A 196 -2.99 -16.12 -7.96
N ALA A 197 -2.04 -16.02 -7.02
CA ALA A 197 -2.16 -15.04 -5.94
C ALA A 197 -2.11 -13.60 -6.48
N LEU A 198 -1.25 -13.35 -7.47
CA LEU A 198 -0.98 -12.01 -7.99
C LEU A 198 -1.30 -11.84 -9.47
N TYR A 199 -1.42 -12.92 -10.25
CA TYR A 199 -1.70 -12.84 -11.69
C TYR A 199 -3.10 -13.34 -12.03
N LYS A 200 -3.83 -12.57 -12.84
CA LYS A 200 -5.15 -12.95 -13.36
C LYS A 200 -5.04 -14.08 -14.39
N GLN A 201 -4.07 -13.97 -15.31
CA GLN A 201 -3.65 -15.06 -16.16
C GLN A 201 -2.31 -15.57 -15.63
N HIS A 202 -2.36 -16.75 -15.03
CA HIS A 202 -1.25 -17.35 -14.29
C HIS A 202 -0.88 -18.69 -14.90
N VAL A 203 0.29 -19.21 -14.55
CA VAL A 203 0.69 -20.55 -15.00
C VAL A 203 -0.24 -21.62 -14.41
N PRO A 204 -0.58 -22.69 -15.17
CA PRO A 204 -1.32 -23.83 -14.64
C PRO A 204 -0.57 -24.51 -13.49
N GLN A 205 -1.31 -25.09 -12.54
CA GLN A 205 -0.74 -25.74 -11.35
C GLN A 205 0.31 -26.82 -11.64
N PHE A 206 0.16 -27.50 -12.79
CA PHE A 206 1.02 -28.62 -13.19
C PHE A 206 1.94 -28.25 -14.36
N CYS A 207 2.18 -26.96 -14.60
CA CYS A 207 3.14 -26.53 -15.62
C CYS A 207 4.55 -27.04 -15.24
N THR A 208 5.18 -27.74 -16.17
CA THR A 208 6.57 -28.22 -16.05
C THR A 208 7.49 -27.59 -17.10
N ILE A 209 6.97 -26.68 -17.91
CA ILE A 209 7.70 -25.96 -18.95
C ILE A 209 8.61 -24.93 -18.27
N ASP A 210 9.83 -24.79 -18.77
CA ASP A 210 10.80 -23.82 -18.26
C ASP A 210 10.32 -22.37 -18.53
N PRO A 211 10.43 -21.43 -17.57
CA PRO A 211 10.08 -20.03 -17.79
C PRO A 211 10.75 -19.34 -18.98
N ASP A 212 11.89 -19.86 -19.45
CA ASP A 212 12.61 -19.32 -20.61
C ASP A 212 12.18 -19.97 -21.95
N ASP A 213 11.31 -20.98 -21.92
CA ASP A 213 10.79 -21.65 -23.11
C ASP A 213 9.71 -20.82 -23.83
N ILE A 214 9.67 -20.89 -25.16
CA ILE A 214 8.67 -20.20 -25.99
C ILE A 214 7.25 -20.70 -25.74
N ASP A 215 7.11 -21.96 -25.31
CA ASP A 215 5.83 -22.57 -24.96
C ASP A 215 5.40 -22.27 -23.52
N TYR A 216 6.18 -21.49 -22.76
CA TYR A 216 5.80 -21.09 -21.41
C TYR A 216 4.52 -20.23 -21.44
N PRO A 217 3.51 -20.55 -20.61
CA PRO A 217 2.25 -19.81 -20.62
C PRO A 217 2.45 -18.31 -20.36
N THR A 218 1.88 -17.48 -21.23
CA THR A 218 1.93 -16.02 -21.05
C THR A 218 1.20 -15.62 -19.77
N ILE A 219 1.92 -14.96 -18.87
CA ILE A 219 1.38 -14.40 -17.63
C ILE A 219 0.88 -12.97 -17.86
N SER A 220 -0.26 -12.62 -17.27
CA SER A 220 -0.79 -11.26 -17.39
C SER A 220 -1.74 -10.88 -16.25
N GLY A 221 -2.04 -9.57 -16.16
CA GLY A 221 -2.94 -9.02 -15.14
C GLY A 221 -2.36 -9.09 -13.73
N PHE A 222 -1.12 -8.62 -13.57
CA PHE A 222 -0.48 -8.49 -12.26
C PHE A 222 -1.25 -7.49 -11.38
N GLY A 223 -1.71 -7.93 -10.22
CA GLY A 223 -2.59 -7.15 -9.34
C GLY A 223 -4.03 -7.04 -9.83
N GLU A 224 -4.45 -7.85 -10.80
CA GLU A 224 -5.83 -7.85 -11.33
C GLU A 224 -6.67 -9.04 -10.82
N THR A 225 -6.21 -9.74 -9.76
CA THR A 225 -6.93 -10.87 -9.14
C THR A 225 -8.05 -10.40 -8.21
N ASP A 226 -9.02 -11.27 -7.94
CA ASP A 226 -10.10 -10.98 -6.99
C ASP A 226 -9.58 -10.71 -5.56
N ALA A 227 -8.53 -11.44 -5.17
CA ALA A 227 -7.85 -11.22 -3.90
C ALA A 227 -7.28 -9.81 -3.82
N PHE A 228 -6.59 -9.40 -4.88
CA PHE A 228 -5.96 -8.09 -4.96
C PHE A 228 -7.01 -6.98 -4.99
N LYS A 229 -8.05 -7.11 -5.82
CA LYS A 229 -9.18 -6.19 -5.88
C LYS A 229 -9.79 -5.93 -4.50
N GLU A 230 -10.05 -6.99 -3.73
CA GLU A 230 -10.63 -6.87 -2.39
C GLU A 230 -9.69 -6.16 -1.42
N VAL A 231 -8.42 -6.57 -1.37
CA VAL A 231 -7.45 -6.05 -0.40
C VAL A 231 -7.03 -4.62 -0.74
N PHE A 232 -6.59 -4.39 -1.98
CA PHE A 232 -6.15 -3.08 -2.47
C PHE A 232 -7.31 -2.10 -2.52
N GLY A 233 -8.48 -2.52 -3.02
CA GLY A 233 -9.68 -1.69 -3.08
C GLY A 233 -10.07 -1.16 -1.70
N LYS A 234 -10.11 -2.03 -0.67
CA LYS A 234 -10.39 -1.60 0.71
C LYS A 234 -9.31 -0.72 1.31
N ALA A 235 -8.04 -0.94 0.96
CA ALA A 235 -6.94 -0.13 1.43
C ALA A 235 -7.03 1.30 0.87
N ALA A 236 -7.12 1.41 -0.45
CA ALA A 236 -7.03 2.64 -1.21
C ALA A 236 -8.31 3.49 -1.19
N LYS A 237 -9.45 2.90 -0.81
CA LYS A 237 -10.75 3.58 -0.81
C LYS A 237 -10.69 4.87 0.00
N ASN A 238 -11.23 5.95 -0.58
CA ASN A 238 -11.42 7.27 0.04
C ASN A 238 -10.15 8.06 0.39
N ILE A 239 -8.94 7.53 0.19
CA ILE A 239 -7.70 8.26 0.52
C ILE A 239 -7.55 9.49 -0.38
N LEU A 240 -7.76 9.33 -1.69
CA LEU A 240 -7.68 10.43 -2.65
C LEU A 240 -8.65 11.57 -2.33
N ASN A 241 -9.83 11.24 -1.81
CA ASN A 241 -10.88 12.22 -1.51
C ASN A 241 -10.58 13.07 -0.25
N SER A 242 -9.65 12.63 0.60
CA SER A 242 -9.39 13.23 1.91
C SER A 242 -7.95 13.71 2.10
N SER A 243 -7.02 13.25 1.26
CA SER A 243 -5.63 13.70 1.24
C SER A 243 -5.45 15.10 0.63
N CYS A 244 -4.39 15.78 1.01
CA CYS A 244 -3.97 17.07 0.46
C CYS A 244 -2.58 16.93 -0.19
N GLY A 245 -2.33 17.60 -1.32
CA GLY A 245 -1.01 17.64 -1.96
C GLY A 245 -0.83 16.68 -3.16
N PRO A 246 0.25 16.87 -3.93
CA PRO A 246 0.46 16.19 -5.21
C PRO A 246 1.29 14.89 -5.08
N TRP A 247 0.79 13.90 -4.33
CA TRP A 247 1.54 12.67 -4.03
C TRP A 247 1.59 11.66 -5.19
N GLY A 248 0.87 11.92 -6.28
CA GLY A 248 0.74 11.02 -7.43
C GLY A 248 -0.47 10.10 -7.33
N GLU A 249 -0.79 9.44 -8.44
CA GLU A 249 -1.95 8.54 -8.53
C GLU A 249 -1.53 7.06 -8.55
N ALA A 250 -0.26 6.78 -8.85
CA ALA A 250 0.29 5.44 -8.80
C ALA A 250 0.45 5.02 -7.34
N PHE A 251 -0.49 4.22 -6.85
CA PHE A 251 -0.51 3.72 -5.47
C PHE A 251 0.45 2.54 -5.28
N THR A 252 1.72 2.75 -5.66
CA THR A 252 2.79 1.75 -5.62
C THR A 252 2.94 1.13 -4.23
N GLY A 253 2.98 1.95 -3.19
CA GLY A 253 3.09 1.49 -1.81
C GLY A 253 1.88 0.68 -1.36
N ALA A 254 0.65 1.12 -1.68
CA ALA A 254 -0.56 0.36 -1.37
C ALA A 254 -0.60 -0.97 -2.12
N PHE A 255 -0.12 -0.97 -3.37
CA PHE A 255 -0.01 -2.16 -4.20
C PHE A 255 0.93 -3.17 -3.55
N ILE A 256 2.13 -2.73 -3.19
CA ILE A 256 3.15 -3.55 -2.54
C ILE A 256 2.62 -4.13 -1.22
N LEU A 257 2.02 -3.30 -0.38
CA LEU A 257 1.42 -3.71 0.90
C LEU A 257 0.33 -4.77 0.70
N SER A 258 -0.51 -4.62 -0.33
CA SER A 258 -1.62 -5.53 -0.63
C SER A 258 -1.12 -6.88 -1.16
N ALA A 259 -0.20 -6.87 -2.12
CA ALA A 259 0.39 -8.09 -2.65
C ALA A 259 1.17 -8.86 -1.58
N ALA A 260 1.99 -8.18 -0.77
CA ALA A 260 2.72 -8.79 0.34
C ALA A 260 1.76 -9.37 1.39
N SER A 261 0.67 -8.67 1.70
CA SER A 261 -0.39 -9.15 2.59
C SER A 261 -1.04 -10.45 2.09
N ILE A 262 -1.39 -10.52 0.80
CA ILE A 262 -2.00 -11.71 0.18
C ILE A 262 -1.03 -12.89 0.20
N ARG A 263 0.21 -12.71 -0.25
CA ARG A 263 1.22 -13.78 -0.24
C ARG A 263 1.46 -14.30 1.18
N ARG A 264 1.63 -13.41 2.15
CA ARG A 264 1.76 -13.79 3.56
C ARG A 264 0.54 -14.53 4.07
N ALA A 265 -0.66 -14.08 3.73
CA ALA A 265 -1.89 -14.76 4.12
C ALA A 265 -1.95 -16.19 3.57
N PHE A 266 -1.47 -16.45 2.35
CA PHE A 266 -1.29 -17.82 1.85
C PHE A 266 -0.25 -18.61 2.63
N ARG A 267 0.85 -17.99 3.07
CA ARG A 267 1.87 -18.68 3.90
C ARG A 267 1.35 -19.20 5.23
N LEU A 268 0.38 -18.51 5.84
CA LEU A 268 -0.31 -19.01 7.03
C LEU A 268 -1.05 -20.34 6.80
N TRP A 269 -1.18 -20.78 5.55
CA TRP A 269 -1.82 -22.03 5.15
C TRP A 269 -0.86 -23.00 4.44
N GLU A 270 0.46 -22.81 4.49
CA GLU A 270 1.45 -23.65 3.80
C GLU A 270 1.33 -25.15 4.13
N THR A 271 0.86 -25.49 5.33
CA THR A 271 0.64 -26.89 5.74
C THR A 271 -0.70 -27.46 5.27
N GLY A 272 -1.57 -26.63 4.70
CA GLY A 272 -2.97 -26.94 4.37
C GLY A 272 -3.96 -26.64 5.51
N ALA A 273 -3.46 -26.30 6.70
CA ALA A 273 -4.24 -25.81 7.82
C ALA A 273 -3.77 -24.40 8.21
N TYR A 274 -4.70 -23.59 8.77
CA TYR A 274 -4.36 -22.27 9.28
C TYR A 274 -3.40 -22.38 10.46
N ILE A 275 -2.25 -21.72 10.33
CA ILE A 275 -1.27 -21.54 11.39
C ILE A 275 -1.42 -20.09 11.86
N ALA A 276 -1.82 -19.92 13.12
CA ALA A 276 -1.87 -18.60 13.71
C ALA A 276 -0.46 -17.97 13.68
N PRO A 277 -0.33 -16.66 13.38
CA PRO A 277 0.95 -16.00 13.45
C PRO A 277 1.52 -16.14 14.86
N ASP A 278 2.66 -16.81 15.01
CA ASP A 278 3.50 -16.74 16.20
C ASP A 278 4.58 -15.66 16.01
N LYS A 279 5.40 -15.42 17.03
CA LYS A 279 6.52 -14.46 16.95
C LYS A 279 7.51 -14.76 15.82
N LEU A 280 7.56 -16.01 15.33
CA LEU A 280 8.44 -16.44 14.23
C LEU A 280 7.82 -16.18 12.84
N ASN A 281 6.48 -16.10 12.76
CA ASN A 281 5.70 -15.76 11.56
C ASN A 281 5.19 -14.30 11.57
N GLU A 282 5.77 -13.46 12.43
CA GLU A 282 5.49 -12.03 12.49
C GLU A 282 5.84 -11.33 11.17
N PHE A 283 5.18 -10.21 10.93
CA PHE A 283 5.41 -9.31 9.81
C PHE A 283 6.71 -8.52 10.05
N SER A 284 7.79 -9.24 10.31
CA SER A 284 9.06 -8.66 10.67
C SER A 284 9.93 -8.60 9.43
N ALA A 285 10.65 -7.49 9.30
CA ALA A 285 11.74 -7.35 8.34
C ALA A 285 12.81 -8.45 8.49
N THR A 286 12.80 -9.19 9.60
CA THR A 286 13.74 -10.28 9.89
C THR A 286 13.38 -11.62 9.24
N ASN A 287 12.20 -11.80 8.65
CA ASN A 287 11.85 -13.03 7.94
C ASN A 287 12.32 -12.96 6.46
N PRO A 288 13.35 -13.72 6.05
CA PRO A 288 13.91 -13.61 4.70
C PRO A 288 12.90 -13.91 3.59
N GLN A 289 12.02 -14.89 3.78
CA GLN A 289 11.02 -15.24 2.76
C GLN A 289 10.01 -14.11 2.53
N VAL A 290 9.66 -13.38 3.60
CA VAL A 290 8.78 -12.20 3.50
C VAL A 290 9.53 -11.07 2.79
N GLN A 291 10.82 -10.89 3.03
CA GLN A 291 11.64 -9.92 2.32
C GLN A 291 11.77 -10.24 0.83
N ASP A 292 11.96 -11.52 0.47
CA ASP A 292 12.03 -11.97 -0.93
C ASP A 292 10.70 -11.72 -1.65
N ASP A 293 9.56 -12.02 -0.99
CA ASP A 293 8.23 -11.73 -1.52
C ASP A 293 8.03 -10.23 -1.75
N ILE A 294 8.46 -9.39 -0.81
CA ILE A 294 8.38 -7.92 -0.91
C ILE A 294 9.26 -7.42 -2.05
N ALA A 295 10.51 -7.89 -2.15
CA ALA A 295 11.44 -7.49 -3.19
C ALA A 295 10.91 -7.84 -4.59
N PHE A 296 10.40 -9.07 -4.76
CA PHE A 296 9.75 -9.51 -5.99
C PHE A 296 8.58 -8.60 -6.39
N VAL A 297 7.72 -8.24 -5.42
CA VAL A 297 6.57 -7.38 -5.65
C VAL A 297 7.01 -5.96 -6.00
N ILE A 298 8.01 -5.39 -5.31
CA ILE A 298 8.57 -4.07 -5.61
C ILE A 298 9.11 -4.02 -7.04
N ASP A 299 9.91 -5.02 -7.43
CA ASP A 299 10.52 -5.07 -8.76
C ASP A 299 9.49 -5.26 -9.86
N SER A 300 8.41 -5.99 -9.58
CA SER A 300 7.29 -6.18 -10.50
C SER A 300 6.43 -4.92 -10.62
N ALA A 301 6.16 -4.23 -9.50
CA ALA A 301 5.37 -3.00 -9.49
C ALA A 301 6.04 -1.86 -10.26
N LYS A 302 7.37 -1.74 -10.19
CA LYS A 302 8.15 -0.75 -10.97
C LYS A 302 8.05 -0.91 -12.48
N LYS A 303 7.70 -2.11 -12.95
CA LYS A 303 7.56 -2.42 -14.38
C LYS A 303 6.14 -2.17 -14.90
N LEU A 304 5.19 -1.81 -14.03
CA LEU A 304 3.81 -1.56 -14.44
C LEU A 304 3.70 -0.28 -15.28
N SER A 305 3.12 -0.41 -16.47
CA SER A 305 2.80 0.72 -17.33
C SER A 305 1.66 1.57 -16.75
N ALA A 306 1.55 2.83 -17.18
CA ALA A 306 0.44 3.71 -16.79
C ALA A 306 -0.95 3.14 -17.18
N ARG A 307 -1.00 2.32 -18.23
CA ARG A 307 -2.21 1.59 -18.63
C ARG A 307 -2.55 0.49 -17.63
N ALA A 308 -1.56 -0.28 -17.18
CA ALA A 308 -1.76 -1.30 -16.16
C ALA A 308 -2.25 -0.69 -14.84
N TRP A 309 -1.64 0.42 -14.41
CA TRP A 309 -2.10 1.17 -13.24
C TRP A 309 -3.58 1.58 -13.36
N ARG A 310 -4.00 2.14 -14.49
CA ARG A 310 -5.41 2.46 -14.74
C ARG A 310 -6.31 1.25 -14.56
N ARG A 311 -5.98 0.10 -15.18
CA ARG A 311 -6.77 -1.13 -15.04
C ARG A 311 -6.85 -1.62 -13.59
N ILE A 312 -5.76 -1.56 -12.83
CA ILE A 312 -5.74 -1.92 -11.40
C ILE A 312 -6.69 -1.01 -10.62
N HIS A 313 -6.63 0.30 -10.83
CA HIS A 313 -7.51 1.25 -10.17
C HIS A 313 -8.98 1.07 -10.53
N THR A 314 -9.29 0.87 -11.83
CA THR A 314 -10.62 0.53 -12.34
C THR A 314 -11.16 -0.73 -11.67
N ASN A 315 -10.38 -1.81 -11.69
CA ASN A 315 -10.81 -3.09 -11.16
C ASN A 315 -11.07 -3.01 -9.64
N ALA A 316 -10.26 -2.23 -8.93
CA ALA A 316 -10.40 -2.00 -7.50
C ALA A 316 -11.51 -1.00 -7.12
N GLY A 317 -12.12 -0.30 -8.09
CA GLY A 317 -13.10 0.76 -7.82
C GLY A 317 -12.48 1.96 -7.08
N THR A 318 -11.22 2.25 -7.37
CA THR A 318 -10.42 3.32 -6.75
C THR A 318 -10.04 4.40 -7.75
N GLU A 319 -10.72 4.43 -8.91
CA GLU A 319 -10.52 5.48 -9.88
C GLU A 319 -10.72 6.84 -9.20
N VAL A 320 -9.78 7.74 -9.43
CA VAL A 320 -10.02 9.15 -9.20
C VAL A 320 -11.17 9.49 -10.13
N THR A 321 -12.37 9.64 -9.59
CA THR A 321 -13.39 10.40 -10.30
C THR A 321 -12.77 11.78 -10.42
N SER A 322 -12.19 12.07 -11.57
CA SER A 322 -11.80 13.41 -11.97
C SER A 322 -13.11 14.19 -11.97
N GLN A 323 -13.54 14.61 -10.78
CA GLN A 323 -14.50 15.67 -10.64
C GLN A 323 -13.75 16.84 -11.20
N THR A 324 -13.87 17.00 -12.52
CA THR A 324 -13.66 18.26 -13.20
C THR A 324 -14.56 19.20 -12.45
N LYS A 325 -14.01 19.83 -11.40
CA LYS A 325 -14.70 20.81 -10.59
C LYS A 325 -15.25 21.75 -11.64
N PRO A 326 -16.59 21.79 -11.84
CA PRO A 326 -17.15 22.51 -12.97
C PRO A 326 -16.53 23.89 -12.91
N ALA A 327 -15.82 24.26 -13.98
CA ALA A 327 -15.08 25.51 -14.01
C ALA A 327 -16.02 26.57 -13.44
N PRO A 328 -15.63 27.30 -12.38
CA PRO A 328 -16.53 28.19 -11.67
C PRO A 328 -17.24 29.00 -12.74
N ALA A 329 -18.56 28.80 -12.85
CA ALA A 329 -19.34 29.28 -13.98
C ALA A 329 -18.89 30.70 -14.24
N ALA A 330 -18.25 30.92 -15.40
CA ALA A 330 -17.65 32.21 -15.71
C ALA A 330 -18.69 33.25 -15.33
N PRO A 331 -18.37 34.22 -14.45
CA PRO A 331 -19.36 35.13 -13.89
C PRO A 331 -20.15 35.60 -15.08
N SER A 332 -21.44 35.21 -15.13
CA SER A 332 -22.25 35.49 -16.30
C SER A 332 -22.08 36.98 -16.50
N MET A 333 -21.59 37.38 -17.68
CA MET A 333 -21.51 38.79 -17.99
C MET A 333 -22.94 39.27 -17.87
N GLN A 334 -23.30 39.81 -16.69
CA GLN A 334 -24.42 40.68 -16.52
C GLN A 334 -24.09 41.79 -17.49
N ARG A 335 -24.69 41.64 -18.68
CA ARG A 335 -24.67 42.58 -19.77
C ARG A 335 -25.08 43.89 -19.11
N ARG A 336 -24.09 44.71 -18.75
CA ARG A 336 -24.32 46.09 -18.33
C ARG A 336 -24.95 46.72 -19.55
N VAL A 337 -26.27 46.71 -19.58
CA VAL A 337 -27.04 47.57 -20.46
C VAL A 337 -26.61 48.96 -20.02
N ALA A 338 -25.73 49.56 -20.79
CA ALA A 338 -25.41 50.97 -20.66
C ALA A 338 -26.75 51.69 -20.83
N ARG A 339 -27.34 52.13 -19.71
CA ARG A 339 -28.40 53.12 -19.76
C ARG A 339 -27.74 54.38 -20.31
N LEU A 340 -27.97 54.63 -21.60
CA LEU A 340 -27.70 55.91 -22.21
C LEU A 340 -28.45 56.97 -21.37
N PRO A 341 -27.79 58.05 -20.93
CA PRO A 341 -28.49 59.15 -20.29
C PRO A 341 -29.49 59.74 -21.30
N ASP A 342 -30.75 59.88 -20.86
CA ASP A 342 -31.78 60.57 -21.63
C ASP A 342 -31.27 61.96 -22.00
N SER A 343 -31.27 62.22 -23.30
CA SER A 343 -30.89 63.51 -23.87
C SER A 343 -31.93 64.56 -23.45
N SER A 344 -31.48 65.58 -22.74
CA SER A 344 -32.25 66.79 -22.44
C SER A 344 -32.85 67.39 -23.71
N PRO A 345 -34.13 67.80 -23.71
CA PRO A 345 -34.65 68.66 -24.75
C PRO A 345 -34.08 70.09 -24.62
N ALA A 346 -33.97 70.73 -25.78
CA ALA A 346 -33.35 72.03 -26.05
C ALA A 346 -33.98 73.20 -25.28
N PRO A 347 -33.24 74.32 -25.12
CA PRO A 347 -33.80 75.54 -24.55
C PRO A 347 -34.76 76.21 -25.54
N ASP A 348 -35.98 76.50 -25.09
CA ASP A 348 -36.88 77.40 -25.80
C ASP A 348 -36.34 78.83 -25.66
N GLU A 349 -36.04 79.42 -26.81
CA GLU A 349 -35.72 80.83 -27.00
C GLU A 349 -37.03 81.54 -27.39
N ILE A 350 -37.25 82.75 -26.84
CA ILE A 350 -38.12 83.85 -27.35
C ILE A 350 -39.60 83.74 -26.90
N ASP A 351 -40.25 84.74 -26.27
CA ASP A 351 -40.13 86.22 -26.30
C ASP A 351 -39.99 86.89 -24.91
#